data_AF-A0A962APF3-F1
#
_entry.id   AF-A0A962APF3-F1
#
_cell.length_a   1.000
_cell.length_b   1.000
_cell.length_c   1.000
_cell.angle_alpha   90.00
_cell.angle_beta   90.00
_cell.angle_gamma   90.00
#
_symmetry.space_group_name_H-M   'P 1'
#
loop_
_entity.id
_entity.type
_entity.pdbx_description
1 polymer ?
#
loop_
_entity_poly.entity_id
_entity_poly.type
_entity_poly.pdbx_seq_one_letter_code
_entity_poly.pdbx_strand_id
1 'polypeptide(L)'
;MKRELLVFVLGGARSGKSALAEARVTALAPPWIYIATAHAFDDEMRARIAMHRDRRDMRWRTIEAPHDLVAALRDAPANAPVLVDCLTLWLTNRLLADADLASERARLVEALAARDAPTFVVSNEVGLGIVP
;
A
#
# COMPACT_ATOMS: atom_id res chain seq x y z
N MET A 1 16.13 -15.15 -14.53
CA MET A 1 15.99 -14.10 -13.50
C MET A 1 14.65 -14.32 -12.82
N LYS A 2 14.60 -14.61 -11.51
CA LYS A 2 13.32 -14.79 -10.80
C LYS A 2 12.57 -13.46 -10.82
N ARG A 3 11.30 -13.45 -11.25
CA ARG A 3 10.44 -12.28 -11.10
C ARG A 3 10.10 -12.14 -9.62
N GLU A 4 10.49 -11.03 -8.99
CA GLU A 4 10.04 -10.66 -7.65
C GLU A 4 8.58 -10.18 -7.76
N LEU A 5 7.64 -11.08 -7.50
CA LEU A 5 6.21 -10.79 -7.61
C LEU A 5 5.67 -9.99 -6.42
N LEU A 6 6.31 -10.09 -5.25
CA LEU A 6 5.96 -9.35 -4.04
C LEU A 6 7.21 -8.76 -3.40
N VAL A 7 7.19 -7.45 -3.15
CA VAL A 7 8.26 -6.70 -2.47
C VAL A 7 7.68 -6.01 -1.24
N PHE A 8 8.22 -6.36 -0.08
CA PHE A 8 7.84 -5.73 1.18
C PHE A 8 8.84 -4.64 1.56
N VAL A 9 8.37 -3.40 1.69
CA VAL A 9 9.20 -2.23 1.99
C VAL A 9 8.90 -1.75 3.42
N LEU A 10 9.84 -2.02 4.33
CA LEU A 10 9.72 -1.70 5.75
C LEU A 10 10.66 -0.57 6.16
N GLY A 11 10.22 0.28 7.09
CA GLY A 11 11.09 1.27 7.73
C GLY A 11 10.33 2.27 8.60
N GLY A 12 11.06 3.06 9.39
CA GLY A 12 10.47 4.05 10.29
C GLY A 12 9.65 5.14 9.59
N ALA A 13 8.97 5.98 10.36
CA ALA A 13 8.27 7.16 9.83
C ALA A 13 9.27 8.11 9.13
N ARG A 14 8.86 8.68 7.99
CA ARG A 14 9.67 9.63 7.19
C ARG A 14 11.05 9.11 6.73
N SER A 15 11.26 7.79 6.69
CA SER A 15 12.52 7.17 6.24
C SER A 15 12.73 7.17 4.72
N GLY A 16 11.79 7.70 3.93
CA GLY A 16 11.85 7.67 2.46
C GLY A 16 11.33 6.37 1.81
N LYS A 17 10.79 5.42 2.59
CA LYS A 17 10.31 4.12 2.06
C LYS A 17 9.23 4.21 0.97
N SER A 18 8.27 5.14 1.09
CA SER A 18 7.24 5.33 0.06
C SER A 18 7.85 5.84 -1.25
N ALA A 19 8.81 6.76 -1.18
CA ALA A 19 9.52 7.26 -2.36
C ALA A 19 10.38 6.17 -3.03
N LEU A 20 11.04 5.34 -2.22
CA LEU A 20 11.77 4.17 -2.72
C LEU A 20 10.82 3.19 -3.43
N ALA A 21 9.69 2.85 -2.81
CA ALA A 21 8.71 1.95 -3.40
C ALA A 21 8.14 2.49 -4.71
N GLU A 22 7.79 3.78 -4.76
CA GLU A 22 7.32 4.46 -5.97
C GLU A 22 8.36 4.45 -7.10
N ALA A 23 9.63 4.72 -6.78
CA ALA A 23 10.71 4.65 -7.76
C ALA A 23 10.89 3.24 -8.34
N ARG A 24 10.69 2.19 -7.53
CA ARG A 24 10.79 0.79 -7.98
C ARG A 24 9.61 0.41 -8.86
N VAL A 25 8.41 0.91 -8.56
CA VAL A 25 7.20 0.68 -9.38
C VAL A 25 7.30 1.39 -10.73
N THR A 26 7.75 2.65 -10.73
CA THR A 26 7.86 3.46 -11.96
C THR A 26 9.01 3.03 -12.89
N ALA A 27 9.95 2.23 -12.38
CA ALA A 27 10.94 1.54 -13.22
C ALA A 27 10.34 0.38 -14.04
N LEU A 28 9.09 -0.02 -13.78
CA LEU A 28 8.36 -1.05 -14.52
C LEU A 28 7.45 -0.42 -15.58
N ALA A 29 6.99 -1.23 -16.52
CA ALA A 29 6.06 -0.78 -17.56
C ALA A 29 4.71 -0.30 -16.96
N PRO A 30 4.20 0.86 -17.40
CA PRO A 30 2.86 1.34 -17.01
C PRO A 30 1.75 0.52 -17.70
N PRO A 31 0.48 0.61 -17.24
CA PRO A 31 -0.01 1.49 -16.18
C PRO A 31 0.30 0.98 -14.77
N TRP A 32 0.41 1.90 -13.81
CA TRP A 32 0.70 1.59 -12.40
C TRP A 32 -0.51 1.85 -11.52
N ILE A 33 -0.72 1.02 -10.51
CA ILE A 33 -1.83 1.17 -9.55
C ILE A 33 -1.27 1.59 -8.20
N TYR A 34 -1.80 2.69 -7.65
CA TYR A 34 -1.55 3.09 -6.27
C TYR A 34 -2.78 2.79 -5.43
N ILE A 35 -2.65 1.94 -4.41
CA ILE A 35 -3.70 1.63 -3.46
C ILE A 35 -3.42 2.38 -2.15
N ALA A 36 -4.21 3.41 -1.91
CA ALA A 36 -4.13 4.24 -0.72
C ALA A 36 -4.97 3.63 0.40
N THR A 37 -4.33 3.24 1.50
CA THR A 37 -5.03 2.70 2.69
C THR A 37 -5.19 3.74 3.79
N ALA A 38 -4.56 4.90 3.64
CA ALA A 38 -4.74 6.03 4.53
C ALA A 38 -6.19 6.53 4.46
N HIS A 39 -6.80 6.74 5.61
CA HIS A 39 -8.04 7.50 5.72
C HIS A 39 -7.68 8.90 6.22
N ALA A 40 -8.04 9.93 5.44
CA ALA A 40 -7.76 11.31 5.78
C ALA A 40 -8.74 11.81 6.85
N PHE A 41 -8.40 11.61 8.13
CA PHE A 41 -9.22 12.10 9.23
C PHE A 41 -9.02 13.62 9.47
N ASP A 42 -7.82 14.15 9.19
CA ASP A 42 -7.47 15.55 9.37
C ASP A 42 -7.01 16.25 8.08
N ASP A 43 -6.95 17.58 8.14
CA ASP A 43 -6.60 18.44 6.99
C ASP A 43 -5.11 18.34 6.61
N GLU A 44 -4.23 17.99 7.55
CA GLU A 44 -2.81 17.74 7.26
C GLU A 44 -2.64 16.50 6.37
N MET A 45 -3.35 15.43 6.69
CA MET A 45 -3.38 14.19 5.93
C MET A 45 -4.06 14.38 4.58
N ARG A 46 -5.13 15.18 4.49
CA ARG A 46 -5.75 15.58 3.22
C ARG A 46 -4.78 16.34 2.32
N ALA A 47 -4.10 17.36 2.85
CA ALA A 47 -3.11 18.13 2.10
C ALA A 47 -1.96 17.25 1.60
N ARG A 48 -1.47 16.33 2.44
CA ARG A 48 -0.44 15.36 2.03
C ARG A 48 -0.91 14.43 0.93
N ILE A 49 -2.13 13.90 1.02
CA ILE A 49 -2.71 13.04 -0.02
C ILE A 49 -2.82 13.81 -1.34
N ALA A 50 -3.25 15.08 -1.29
CA ALA A 50 -3.32 15.94 -2.47
C ALA A 50 -1.94 16.13 -3.12
N MET A 51 -0.92 16.50 -2.34
CA MET A 51 0.46 16.61 -2.83
C MET A 51 0.97 15.31 -3.47
N HIS A 52 0.64 14.16 -2.89
CA HIS A 52 1.03 12.86 -3.44
C HIS A 52 0.27 12.51 -4.73
N ARG A 53 -0.98 12.94 -4.88
CA ARG A 53 -1.74 12.78 -6.13
C ARG A 53 -1.19 13.67 -7.23
N ASP A 54 -0.89 14.93 -6.93
CA ASP A 54 -0.40 15.89 -7.93
C ASP A 54 0.97 15.51 -8.52
N ARG A 55 1.77 14.74 -7.77
CA ARG A 55 3.05 14.20 -8.26
C ARG A 55 2.90 13.01 -9.21
N ARG A 56 1.72 12.39 -9.29
CA ARG A 56 1.48 11.22 -10.13
C ARG A 56 0.96 11.66 -11.49
N ASP A 57 1.71 11.31 -12.53
CA ASP A 57 1.27 11.53 -13.90
C ASP A 57 0.10 10.60 -14.30
N MET A 58 -0.42 10.82 -15.51
CA MET A 58 -1.58 10.10 -16.07
C MET A 58 -1.43 8.57 -16.17
N ARG A 59 -0.22 8.03 -16.00
CA ARG A 59 0.03 6.58 -16.04
C ARG A 59 -0.32 5.90 -14.72
N TRP A 60 -0.51 6.67 -13.66
CA TRP A 60 -1.00 6.19 -12.37
C TRP A 60 -2.53 6.15 -12.32
N ARG A 61 -3.05 5.06 -11.80
CA ARG A 61 -4.43 4.96 -11.31
C ARG A 61 -4.40 4.84 -9.79
N THR A 62 -5.03 5.78 -9.09
CA THR A 62 -5.18 5.71 -7.63
C THR A 62 -6.50 5.01 -7.27
N ILE A 63 -6.45 4.07 -6.32
CA ILE A 63 -7.60 3.40 -5.72
C ILE A 63 -7.55 3.70 -4.22
N GLU A 64 -8.61 4.28 -3.67
CA GLU A 64 -8.75 4.46 -2.22
C GLU A 64 -9.36 3.19 -1.61
N ALA A 65 -8.63 2.54 -0.72
CA ALA A 65 -9.05 1.31 -0.06
C ALA A 65 -8.70 1.34 1.45
N PRO A 66 -9.23 2.30 2.22
CA PRO A 66 -8.94 2.40 3.65
C PRO A 66 -9.46 1.19 4.45
N HIS A 67 -10.54 0.56 3.99
CA HIS A 67 -11.19 -0.56 4.68
C HIS A 67 -11.07 -1.89 3.93
N ASP A 68 -11.17 -1.89 2.60
CA ASP A 68 -11.17 -3.11 1.79
C ASP A 68 -9.99 -3.18 0.82
N LEU A 69 -8.78 -3.30 1.38
CA LEU A 69 -7.55 -3.51 0.62
C LEU A 69 -7.59 -4.82 -0.18
N VAL A 70 -8.27 -5.86 0.34
CA VAL A 70 -8.35 -7.18 -0.30
C VAL A 70 -9.11 -7.09 -1.61
N ALA A 71 -10.28 -6.45 -1.63
CA ALA A 71 -11.02 -6.21 -2.86
C ALA A 71 -10.20 -5.36 -3.85
N ALA A 72 -9.58 -4.27 -3.38
CA ALA A 72 -8.75 -3.42 -4.24
C ALA A 72 -7.58 -4.18 -4.90
N LEU A 73 -6.95 -5.12 -4.19
CA LEU A 73 -5.89 -5.97 -4.75
C LEU A 73 -6.42 -6.98 -5.77
N ARG A 74 -7.64 -7.48 -5.59
CA ARG A 74 -8.29 -8.43 -6.52
C ARG A 74 -8.80 -7.73 -7.78
N ASP A 75 -9.31 -6.50 -7.65
CA ASP A 75 -9.84 -5.70 -8.75
C ASP A 75 -8.75 -4.99 -9.55
N ALA A 76 -7.56 -4.82 -8.97
CA ALA A 76 -6.42 -4.25 -9.67
C ALA A 76 -6.00 -5.15 -10.85
N PRO A 77 -5.80 -4.61 -12.08
CA PRO A 77 -5.49 -5.40 -13.26
C PRO A 77 -4.35 -6.40 -13.03
N ALA A 78 -4.53 -7.62 -13.53
CA ALA A 78 -3.63 -8.76 -13.26
C ALA A 78 -2.19 -8.52 -13.73
N ASN A 79 -1.99 -7.68 -14.75
CA ASN A 79 -0.70 -7.36 -15.36
C ASN A 79 -0.13 -6.00 -14.93
N ALA A 80 -0.84 -5.22 -14.12
CA ALA A 80 -0.39 -3.89 -13.71
C ALA A 80 0.42 -3.95 -12.40
N PRO A 81 1.61 -3.34 -12.33
CA PRO A 81 2.33 -3.17 -11.09
C PRO A 81 1.51 -2.41 -10.05
N VAL A 82 1.55 -2.86 -8.80
CA VAL A 82 0.79 -2.27 -7.68
C VAL A 82 1.74 -1.71 -6.63
N LEU A 83 1.40 -0.55 -6.09
CA LEU A 83 1.95 0.02 -4.86
C LEU A 83 0.85 0.14 -3.81
N VAL A 84 1.00 -0.54 -2.67
CA VAL A 84 0.16 -0.37 -1.48
C VAL A 84 0.89 0.50 -0.46
N ASP A 85 0.29 1.60 -0.05
CA ASP A 85 0.88 2.53 0.93
C ASP A 85 -0.21 3.01 1.92
N CYS A 86 -0.23 2.51 3.17
CA CYS A 86 0.62 1.48 3.77
C CYS A 86 -0.16 0.45 4.61
N LEU A 87 0.42 -0.72 4.87
CA LEU A 87 -0.20 -1.75 5.70
C LEU A 87 -0.45 -1.30 7.13
N THR A 88 0.36 -0.40 7.69
CA THR A 88 0.17 0.09 9.05
C THR A 88 -1.17 0.80 9.19
N LEU A 89 -1.52 1.69 8.25
CA LEU A 89 -2.80 2.40 8.29
C LEU A 89 -3.98 1.46 7.98
N TRP A 90 -3.80 0.52 7.06
CA TRP A 90 -4.82 -0.53 6.84
C TRP A 90 -5.09 -1.31 8.13
N LEU A 91 -4.03 -1.81 8.79
CA LEU A 91 -4.17 -2.59 10.03
C LEU A 91 -4.83 -1.77 11.14
N THR A 92 -4.46 -0.50 11.30
CA THR A 92 -5.13 0.43 12.22
C THR A 92 -6.62 0.56 11.90
N ASN A 93 -6.99 0.74 10.62
CA ASN A 93 -8.39 0.84 10.22
C ASN A 93 -9.18 -0.46 10.47
N ARG A 94 -8.54 -1.63 10.36
CA ARG A 94 -9.16 -2.92 10.69
C ARG A 94 -9.34 -3.09 12.20
N LEU A 95 -8.34 -2.71 12.99
CA LEU A 95 -8.38 -2.75 14.45
C LEU A 95 -9.49 -1.83 14.99
N LEU A 96 -9.57 -0.59 14.52
CA LEU A 96 -10.59 0.38 14.95
C LEU A 96 -12.01 -0.01 14.54
N ALA A 97 -12.16 -0.93 13.59
CA ALA A 97 -13.44 -1.46 13.14
C ALA A 97 -13.80 -2.80 13.82
N ASP A 98 -13.11 -3.19 14.90
CA ASP A 98 -13.28 -4.47 15.61
C ASP A 98 -13.28 -5.70 14.68
N ALA A 99 -12.46 -5.64 13.62
CA ALA A 99 -12.38 -6.73 12.66
C ALA A 99 -11.63 -7.95 13.23
N ASP A 100 -11.98 -9.14 12.75
CA ASP A 100 -11.16 -10.34 12.96
C ASP A 100 -9.84 -10.20 12.18
N LEU A 101 -8.79 -9.75 12.88
CA LEU A 101 -7.47 -9.51 12.30
C LEU A 101 -6.80 -10.78 11.78
N ALA A 102 -7.13 -11.96 12.31
CA ALA A 102 -6.57 -13.21 11.83
C ALA A 102 -7.15 -13.55 10.45
N SER A 103 -8.47 -13.42 10.29
CA SER A 103 -9.18 -13.58 9.02
C SER A 103 -8.75 -12.52 7.98
N GLU A 104 -8.64 -11.25 8.38
CA GLU A 104 -8.19 -10.15 7.51
C GLU A 104 -6.77 -10.39 6.97
N ARG A 105 -5.85 -10.80 7.86
CA ARG A 105 -4.47 -11.13 7.48
C ARG A 105 -4.43 -12.29 6.49
N ALA A 106 -5.18 -13.36 6.75
CA ALA A 106 -5.22 -14.53 5.86
C ALA A 106 -5.70 -14.12 4.45
N ARG A 107 -6.80 -13.37 4.36
CA ARG A 107 -7.32 -12.87 3.08
C ARG A 107 -6.37 -11.94 2.36
N LEU A 108 -5.65 -11.08 3.08
CA LEU A 108 -4.62 -10.21 2.48
C LEU A 108 -3.46 -11.03 1.89
N VAL A 109 -2.96 -12.03 2.63
CA VAL A 109 -1.89 -12.91 2.15
C VAL A 109 -2.33 -13.67 0.91
N GLU A 110 -3.54 -14.23 0.90
CA GLU A 110 -4.11 -14.90 -0.28
C GLU A 110 -4.21 -13.96 -1.48
N ALA A 111 -4.72 -12.73 -1.27
CA ALA A 111 -4.85 -11.76 -2.35
C ALA A 111 -3.50 -11.33 -2.92
N LEU A 112 -2.48 -11.15 -2.08
CA LEU A 112 -1.11 -10.85 -2.54
C LEU A 112 -0.48 -12.02 -3.28
N ALA A 113 -0.67 -13.26 -2.78
CA ALA A 113 -0.13 -14.47 -3.39
C ALA A 113 -0.77 -14.79 -4.76
N ALA A 114 -2.02 -14.37 -4.97
CA ALA A 114 -2.74 -14.59 -6.23
C ALA A 114 -2.33 -13.61 -7.35
N ARG A 115 -1.48 -12.61 -7.09
CA ARG A 115 -1.08 -11.62 -8.10
C ARG A 115 0.13 -12.08 -8.93
N ASP A 116 -0.01 -11.99 -10.24
CA ASP A 116 1.06 -12.28 -11.21
C ASP A 116 1.89 -11.04 -11.61
N ALA A 117 1.46 -9.84 -11.21
CA ALA A 117 2.18 -8.59 -11.43
C ALA A 117 2.95 -8.15 -10.18
N PRO A 118 4.11 -7.49 -10.36
CA PRO A 118 4.90 -6.97 -9.24
C PRO A 118 4.07 -6.10 -8.30
N THR A 119 4.06 -6.48 -7.03
CA THR A 119 3.30 -5.79 -5.98
C THR A 119 4.25 -5.32 -4.89
N PHE A 120 4.27 -4.01 -4.65
CA PHE A 120 5.10 -3.36 -3.65
C PHE A 120 4.20 -2.96 -2.48
N VAL A 121 4.58 -3.36 -1.28
CA VAL A 121 3.76 -3.16 -0.09
C VAL A 121 4.59 -2.44 0.96
N VAL A 122 4.18 -1.23 1.32
CA VAL A 122 4.86 -0.38 2.31
C VAL A 122 4.29 -0.66 3.71
N SER A 123 5.16 -0.75 4.70
CA SER A 123 4.76 -0.77 6.13
C SER A 123 5.72 0.06 6.97
N ASN A 124 5.20 0.62 8.06
CA ASN A 124 6.03 1.23 9.09
C ASN A 124 6.62 0.16 10.01
N GLU A 125 7.88 0.36 10.38
CA GLU A 125 8.46 -0.25 11.58
C GLU A 125 8.04 0.63 12.78
N VAL A 126 7.51 0.01 13.85
CA VAL A 126 7.02 0.70 15.06
C VAL A 126 7.54 0.09 16.37
N GLY A 127 8.31 -1.01 16.31
CA GLY A 127 8.77 -1.79 17.45
C GLY A 127 10.16 -1.44 17.98
N LEU A 128 10.90 -0.55 17.31
CA LEU A 128 12.24 -0.11 17.74
C LEU A 128 12.22 1.09 18.71
N GLY A 129 11.04 1.50 19.18
CA GLY A 129 10.87 2.55 20.19
C GLY A 129 10.97 2.03 21.64
N ILE A 130 10.87 2.95 22.60
CA ILE A 130 10.70 2.60 24.02
C ILE A 130 9.26 2.09 24.21
N VAL A 131 9.04 1.17 25.16
CA VAL A 131 7.69 0.72 25.54
C VAL A 131 6.84 1.94 25.95
N PRO A 132 5.66 2.16 25.34
CA PRO A 132 4.76 3.27 25.66
C PRO A 132 4.24 3.24 27.10
#